data_AF-A0A937M335-F1
#
_entry.id   AF-A0A937M335-F1
#
_cell.length_a   1.000
_cell.length_b   1.000
_cell.length_c   1.000
_cell.angle_alpha   90.00
_cell.angle_beta   90.00
_cell.angle_gamma   90.00
#
_symmetry.space_group_name_H-M   'P 1'
#
loop_
_entity.id
_entity.type
_entity.pdbx_description
1 polymer ?
#
loop_
_entity_poly.entity_id
_entity_poly.type
_entity_poly.pdbx_seq_one_letter_code
_entity_poly.pdbx_strand_id
1 'polypeptide(L)'
;MNFKNLLSFCITFSLLASTQLDASGPSTVEQELAKQKKYASDLMASINSGKYSGKQLEALKILHQKILDFPIPTQEQLNARYQKDQKKIAESIIDRENRRMAILPMNADRMERNADIRDRNTRADSRGAGSSTPD
;
A
#
# COMPACT_ATOMS: atom_id res chain seq x y z
N MET A 1 24.42 10.40 6.51
CA MET A 1 23.31 9.45 6.31
C MET A 1 23.17 8.64 7.61
N ASN A 2 22.10 8.84 8.37
CA ASN A 2 21.96 8.33 9.75
C ASN A 2 21.69 6.80 9.77
N PHE A 3 22.53 6.04 10.48
CA PHE A 3 22.42 4.58 10.64
C PHE A 3 21.05 4.10 11.15
N LYS A 4 20.33 4.95 11.89
CA LYS A 4 18.97 4.67 12.36
C LYS A 4 17.97 4.46 11.21
N ASN A 5 18.16 5.16 10.09
CA ASN A 5 17.27 5.05 8.93
C ASN A 5 17.56 3.80 8.09
N LEU A 6 18.79 3.28 8.12
CA LEU A 6 19.17 2.06 7.41
C LEU A 6 18.66 0.81 8.13
N LEU A 7 18.70 0.81 9.47
CA LEU A 7 18.20 -0.29 10.30
C LEU A 7 16.66 -0.37 10.25
N SER A 8 15.98 0.79 10.25
CA SER A 8 14.54 0.85 10.00
C SER A 8 14.20 0.29 8.62
N PHE A 9 15.07 0.50 7.62
CA PHE A 9 14.87 0.00 6.28
C PHE A 9 14.84 -1.53 6.22
N CYS A 10 15.70 -2.24 6.97
CA CYS A 10 15.70 -3.70 7.02
C CYS A 10 14.44 -4.27 7.67
N ILE A 11 13.94 -3.64 8.74
CA ILE A 11 12.70 -4.04 9.41
C ILE A 11 11.49 -3.81 8.47
N THR A 12 11.53 -2.74 7.65
CA THR A 12 10.49 -2.48 6.64
C THR A 12 10.69 -3.24 5.32
N PHE A 13 11.86 -3.79 5.01
CA PHE A 13 12.07 -4.48 3.74
C PHE A 13 11.56 -5.92 3.77
N SER A 14 11.57 -6.57 4.94
CA SER A 14 10.77 -7.78 5.17
C SER A 14 9.27 -7.55 4.97
N LEU A 15 8.79 -6.29 4.99
CA LEU A 15 7.40 -5.95 4.66
C LEU A 15 7.16 -5.70 3.17
N LEU A 16 8.19 -5.38 2.37
CA LEU A 16 8.03 -5.01 0.95
C LEU A 16 8.33 -6.15 -0.03
N ALA A 17 9.03 -7.20 0.40
CA ALA A 17 9.22 -8.43 -0.39
C ALA A 17 7.97 -9.34 -0.41
N SER A 18 6.85 -8.90 0.16
CA SER A 18 5.58 -9.64 0.20
C SER A 18 4.74 -9.52 -1.08
N THR A 19 5.26 -8.94 -2.17
CA THR A 19 4.54 -8.85 -3.45
C THR A 19 4.75 -10.07 -4.35
N GLN A 20 4.83 -11.26 -3.77
CA GLN A 20 4.42 -12.48 -4.47
C GLN A 20 3.10 -12.92 -3.86
N LEU A 21 2.06 -12.37 -4.46
CA LEU A 21 0.70 -12.90 -4.53
C LEU A 21 0.77 -14.35 -5.02
N ASP A 22 1.12 -15.28 -4.14
CA ASP A 22 0.64 -16.64 -4.25
C ASP A 22 -0.46 -16.80 -3.21
N ALA A 23 -1.61 -17.30 -3.65
CA ALA A 23 -2.79 -17.57 -2.85
C ALA A 23 -2.57 -18.75 -1.87
N SER A 24 -1.45 -18.77 -1.15
CA SER A 24 -0.92 -19.92 -0.43
C SER A 24 -0.43 -19.52 0.97
N GLY A 25 -1.32 -19.65 1.96
CA GLY A 25 -1.01 -19.78 3.39
C GLY A 25 -0.06 -18.77 4.06
N PRO A 26 0.23 -18.96 5.36
CA PRO A 26 1.36 -18.29 6.01
C PRO A 26 2.69 -18.80 5.45
N SER A 27 3.70 -17.92 5.35
CA SER A 27 5.05 -18.33 4.94
C SER A 27 5.65 -19.34 5.93
N THR A 28 6.46 -20.26 5.42
CA THR A 28 7.14 -21.26 6.27
C THR A 28 8.48 -20.76 6.77
N VAL A 29 8.94 -21.32 7.90
CA VAL A 29 10.27 -21.01 8.47
C VAL A 29 11.40 -21.26 7.45
N GLU A 30 11.30 -22.31 6.65
CA GLU A 30 12.28 -22.63 5.60
C GLU A 30 12.33 -21.56 4.50
N GLN A 31 11.18 -21.02 4.10
CA GLN A 31 11.11 -19.94 3.13
C GLN A 31 11.75 -18.66 3.67
N GLU A 32 11.49 -18.31 4.92
CA GLU A 32 12.12 -17.15 5.56
C GLU A 32 13.64 -17.31 5.68
N LEU A 33 14.11 -18.50 6.03
CA LEU A 33 15.53 -18.84 6.04
C LEU A 33 16.15 -18.70 4.63
N ALA A 34 15.47 -19.21 3.60
CA ALA A 34 15.92 -19.10 2.22
C ALA A 34 16.00 -17.63 1.77
N LYS A 35 15.01 -16.80 2.12
CA LYS A 35 15.01 -15.35 1.84
C LYS A 35 16.18 -14.66 2.53
N GLN A 36 16.43 -14.96 3.80
CA GLN A 36 17.54 -14.40 4.57
C GLN A 36 18.90 -14.75 3.94
N LYS A 37 19.10 -16.02 3.57
CA LYS A 37 20.32 -16.48 2.89
C LYS A 37 20.52 -15.80 1.54
N LYS A 38 19.46 -15.72 0.73
CA LYS A 38 19.49 -15.04 -0.57
C LYS A 38 19.90 -13.57 -0.41
N TYR A 39 19.26 -12.87 0.52
CA TYR A 39 19.56 -11.47 0.78
C TYR A 39 21.00 -11.27 1.28
N ALA A 40 21.47 -12.13 2.19
CA ALA A 40 22.85 -12.11 2.66
C ALA A 40 23.85 -12.32 1.50
N SER A 41 23.55 -13.24 0.58
CA SER A 41 24.35 -13.51 -0.62
C SER A 41 24.37 -12.32 -1.59
N ASP A 42 23.23 -11.73 -1.89
CA ASP A 42 23.12 -10.57 -2.79
C ASP A 42 23.87 -9.35 -2.22
N LEU A 43 23.84 -9.18 -0.90
CA LEU A 43 24.60 -8.15 -0.22
C LEU A 43 26.11 -8.42 -0.30
N MET A 44 26.54 -9.68 -0.17
CA MET A 44 27.94 -10.05 -0.35
C MET A 44 28.42 -9.82 -1.79
N ALA A 45 27.60 -10.12 -2.80
CA ALA A 45 27.91 -9.76 -4.18
C ALA A 45 28.10 -8.25 -4.35
N SER A 46 27.26 -7.45 -3.67
CA SER A 46 27.38 -5.98 -3.66
C SER A 46 28.66 -5.51 -2.97
N ILE A 47 29.04 -6.10 -1.84
CA ILE A 47 30.30 -5.83 -1.14
C ILE A 47 31.50 -6.16 -2.03
N ASN A 48 31.46 -7.31 -2.70
CA ASN A 48 32.54 -7.80 -3.55
C ASN A 48 32.62 -7.08 -4.90
N SER A 49 31.59 -6.34 -5.30
CA SER A 49 31.55 -5.61 -6.57
C SER A 49 32.57 -4.46 -6.67
N GLY A 50 33.22 -4.07 -5.56
CA GLY A 50 34.16 -2.95 -5.52
C GLY A 50 33.52 -1.57 -5.66
N LYS A 51 32.19 -1.50 -5.79
CA LYS A 51 31.44 -0.23 -5.97
C LYS A 51 31.43 0.65 -4.72
N TYR A 52 31.66 0.08 -3.54
CA TYR A 52 31.55 0.77 -2.26
C TYR A 52 32.90 0.82 -1.55
N SER A 53 33.21 1.94 -0.90
CA SER A 53 34.47 2.16 -0.19
C SER A 53 34.27 2.89 1.15
N GLY A 54 35.30 2.84 2.00
CA GLY A 54 35.31 3.50 3.30
C GLY A 54 34.11 3.14 4.18
N LYS A 55 33.47 4.16 4.78
CA LYS A 55 32.34 4.01 5.72
C LYS A 55 31.14 3.29 5.10
N GLN A 56 30.93 3.39 3.79
CA GLN A 56 29.83 2.71 3.11
C GLN A 56 30.07 1.19 3.05
N LEU A 57 31.31 0.78 2.75
CA LEU A 57 31.70 -0.62 2.75
C LEU A 57 31.61 -1.23 4.15
N GLU A 58 32.04 -0.50 5.18
CA GLU A 58 31.90 -0.92 6.58
C GLU A 58 30.43 -1.09 6.97
N ALA A 59 29.57 -0.15 6.58
CA ALA A 59 28.13 -0.24 6.84
C ALA A 59 27.52 -1.49 6.19
N LEU A 60 27.90 -1.82 4.95
CA LEU A 60 27.44 -3.02 4.26
C LEU A 60 27.92 -4.31 4.93
N LYS A 61 29.17 -4.36 5.40
CA LYS A 61 29.69 -5.51 6.17
C LYS A 61 28.94 -5.70 7.50
N ILE A 62 28.68 -4.62 8.22
CA ILE A 62 27.87 -4.65 9.46
C ILE A 62 26.45 -5.14 9.14
N LEU A 63 25.87 -4.66 8.05
CA LEU A 63 24.54 -5.09 7.60
C LEU A 63 24.51 -6.59 7.28
N HIS A 64 25.52 -7.09 6.57
CA HIS A 64 25.66 -8.51 6.25
C HIS A 64 25.70 -9.37 7.50
N GLN A 65 26.54 -8.99 8.47
CA GLN A 65 26.63 -9.70 9.75
C GLN A 65 25.30 -9.67 10.49
N LYS A 66 24.63 -8.51 10.54
CA LYS A 66 23.30 -8.39 11.17
C LYS A 66 22.24 -9.26 10.52
N ILE A 67 22.29 -9.45 9.20
CA ILE A 67 21.37 -10.35 8.53
C ILE A 67 21.63 -11.79 8.97
N LEU A 68 22.89 -12.20 9.10
CA LEU A 68 23.23 -13.56 9.56
C LEU A 68 22.84 -13.79 11.02
N ASP A 69 23.02 -12.79 11.88
CA ASP A 69 22.72 -12.87 13.31
C ASP A 69 21.22 -12.69 13.63
N PHE A 70 20.42 -12.28 12.65
CA PHE A 70 19.00 -12.01 12.87
C PHE A 70 18.24 -13.33 13.11
N PRO A 71 17.48 -13.45 14.21
CA PRO A 71 16.76 -14.67 14.51
C PRO A 71 15.65 -14.90 13.49
N ILE A 72 15.57 -16.13 12.97
CA ILE A 72 14.50 -16.55 12.08
C ILE A 72 13.19 -16.62 12.88
N PRO A 73 12.09 -15.98 12.43
CA PRO A 73 10.81 -16.07 13.10
C PRO A 73 10.31 -17.51 13.23
N THR A 74 9.64 -17.82 14.34
CA THR A 74 8.97 -19.12 14.51
C THR A 74 7.72 -19.21 13.63
N GLN A 75 7.26 -20.43 13.34
CA GLN A 75 6.04 -20.63 12.54
C GLN A 75 4.82 -19.96 13.18
N GLU A 76 4.72 -19.97 14.51
CA GLU A 76 3.64 -19.29 15.23
C GLU A 76 3.66 -17.78 15.01
N GLN A 77 4.84 -17.17 15.02
CA GLN A 77 5.01 -15.74 14.75
C GLN A 77 4.64 -15.40 13.29
N LEU A 78 4.99 -16.27 12.34
CA LEU A 78 4.61 -16.11 10.93
C LEU A 78 3.09 -16.23 10.74
N ASN A 79 2.47 -17.19 11.41
CA ASN A 79 1.02 -17.37 11.38
C ASN A 79 0.30 -16.16 12.00
N ALA A 80 0.77 -15.66 13.13
CA ALA A 80 0.20 -14.47 13.79
C ALA A 80 0.32 -13.21 12.91
N ARG A 81 1.46 -13.04 12.22
CA ARG A 81 1.65 -11.95 11.24
C ARG A 81 0.65 -12.07 10.10
N TYR A 82 0.53 -13.26 9.52
CA TYR A 82 -0.42 -13.53 8.43
C TYR A 82 -1.86 -13.19 8.84
N GLN A 83 -2.32 -13.67 10.00
CA GLN A 83 -3.67 -13.38 10.50
C GLN A 83 -3.90 -11.87 10.71
N LYS A 84 -2.91 -11.16 11.24
CA LYS A 84 -2.98 -9.70 11.42
C LYS A 84 -3.11 -8.97 10.09
N ASP A 85 -2.38 -9.40 9.07
CA ASP A 85 -2.43 -8.78 7.75
C ASP A 85 -3.74 -9.09 7.03
N GLN A 86 -4.26 -10.32 7.14
CA GLN A 86 -5.60 -10.66 6.66
C GLN A 86 -6.68 -9.80 7.31
N LYS A 87 -6.61 -9.59 8.64
CA LYS A 87 -7.55 -8.72 9.35
C LYS A 87 -7.53 -7.29 8.83
N LYS A 88 -6.34 -6.71 8.62
CA LYS A 88 -6.20 -5.36 8.05
C LYS A 88 -6.76 -5.26 6.64
N ILE A 89 -6.53 -6.28 5.81
CA ILE A 89 -7.07 -6.31 4.44
C ILE A 89 -8.60 -6.32 4.51
N ALA A 90 -9.19 -7.19 5.34
CA ALA A 90 -10.63 -7.24 5.54
C ALA A 90 -11.20 -5.89 6.01
N GLU A 91 -10.57 -5.26 7.01
CA GLU A 91 -10.96 -3.92 7.49
C GLU A 91 -10.89 -2.86 6.38
N SER A 92 -9.85 -2.90 5.54
CA SER A 92 -9.69 -1.94 4.44
C SER A 92 -10.74 -2.10 3.34
N ILE A 93 -11.22 -3.33 3.12
CA ILE A 93 -12.31 -3.61 2.18
C ILE A 93 -13.62 -3.03 2.73
N ILE A 94 -13.90 -3.26 4.02
CA ILE A 94 -15.07 -2.72 4.70
C ILE A 94 -15.07 -1.20 4.67
N ASP A 95 -13.95 -0.54 4.99
CA ASP A 95 -13.85 0.94 4.93
C ASP A 95 -14.10 1.45 3.50
N ARG A 96 -13.51 0.79 2.50
CA ARG A 96 -13.75 1.15 1.08
C ARG A 96 -15.23 1.02 0.70
N GLU A 97 -15.88 -0.04 1.14
CA GLU A 97 -17.30 -0.29 0.87
C GLU A 97 -18.19 0.72 1.58
N ASN A 98 -17.93 1.00 2.85
CA ASN A 98 -18.65 2.03 3.61
C ASN A 98 -18.55 3.41 2.96
N ARG A 99 -17.35 3.78 2.48
CA ARG A 99 -17.17 5.04 1.72
C ARG A 99 -17.96 5.06 0.42
N ARG A 100 -18.01 3.94 -0.31
CA ARG A 100 -18.83 3.83 -1.52
C ARG A 100 -20.31 3.99 -1.19
N MET A 101 -20.80 3.31 -0.16
CA MET A 101 -22.19 3.37 0.27
C MET A 101 -22.59 4.76 0.77
N ALA A 102 -21.69 5.52 1.39
CA ALA A 102 -21.94 6.92 1.78
C ALA A 102 -22.04 7.88 0.59
N ILE A 103 -21.37 7.60 -0.53
CA ILE A 103 -21.39 8.43 -1.74
C ILE A 103 -22.69 8.24 -2.54
N LEU A 104 -23.29 7.05 -2.50
CA LEU A 104 -24.54 6.74 -3.22
C LEU A 104 -25.71 7.70 -2.88
N PRO A 105 -26.08 7.93 -1.60
CA PRO A 105 -27.14 8.87 -1.26
C PRO A 105 -26.76 10.31 -1.62
N MET A 106 -25.51 10.75 -1.42
CA MET A 106 -25.07 12.08 -1.84
C MET A 106 -25.20 12.30 -3.35
N ASN A 107 -24.97 11.27 -4.16
CA ASN A 107 -25.16 11.33 -5.61
C ASN A 107 -26.65 11.35 -5.99
N ALA A 108 -27.51 10.62 -5.27
CA ALA A 108 -28.95 10.66 -5.45
C ALA A 108 -29.52 12.06 -5.12
N ASP A 109 -29.15 12.64 -3.97
CA ASP A 109 -29.57 13.99 -3.56
C ASP A 109 -29.05 15.09 -4.51
N ARG A 110 -27.89 14.85 -5.15
CA ARG A 110 -27.36 15.75 -6.19
C ARG A 110 -28.14 15.60 -7.49
N MET A 111 -28.54 14.39 -7.87
CA MET A 111 -29.37 14.15 -9.06
C MET A 111 -30.75 14.79 -8.91
N GLU A 112 -31.38 14.67 -7.75
CA GLU A 112 -32.67 15.30 -7.44
C GLU A 112 -32.59 16.83 -7.53
N ARG A 113 -31.62 17.45 -6.84
CA ARG A 113 -31.41 18.90 -6.94
C ARG A 113 -31.13 19.37 -8.37
N ASN A 114 -30.36 18.61 -9.13
CA ASN A 114 -30.08 18.94 -10.53
C ASN A 114 -31.33 18.80 -11.42
N ALA A 115 -32.24 17.87 -11.12
CA ALA A 115 -33.51 17.74 -11.82
C ALA A 115 -34.43 18.94 -11.53
N ASP A 116 -34.54 19.36 -10.26
CA ASP A 116 -35.33 20.53 -9.85
C ASP A 116 -34.83 21.83 -10.47
N ILE A 117 -33.51 22.01 -10.58
CA ILE A 117 -32.91 23.18 -11.24
C ILE A 117 -33.26 23.18 -12.73
N ARG A 118 -33.15 22.03 -13.41
CA ARG A 118 -33.53 21.93 -14.82
C ARG A 118 -35.00 22.23 -15.04
N ASP A 119 -35.90 21.71 -14.22
CA ASP A 119 -37.35 21.97 -14.31
C ASP A 119 -37.69 23.45 -14.06
N ARG A 120 -36.99 24.11 -13.12
CA ARG A 120 -37.13 25.55 -12.92
C ARG A 120 -36.68 26.36 -14.14
N ASN A 121 -35.54 26.02 -14.72
CA ASN A 121 -35.01 26.73 -15.88
C ASN A 121 -35.91 26.55 -17.11
N THR A 122 -36.39 25.33 -17.40
CA THR A 122 -37.31 25.09 -18.52
C THR A 122 -38.62 25.88 -18.39
N ARG A 123 -39.16 25.99 -17.17
CA ARG A 123 -40.35 26.83 -16.91
C ARG A 123 -40.06 28.33 -17.02
N ALA A 124 -38.86 28.78 -16.67
CA ALA A 124 -38.45 30.18 -16.84
C ALA A 124 -38.30 30.54 -18.32
N ASP A 125 -37.66 29.68 -19.11
CA ASP A 125 -37.51 29.85 -20.57
C ASP A 125 -38.88 29.87 -21.27
N SER A 126 -39.82 29.04 -20.81
CA SER A 126 -41.21 29.02 -21.31
C SER A 126 -42.01 30.31 -21.01
N ARG A 127 -41.58 31.11 -20.02
CA ARG A 127 -42.21 32.39 -19.64
C ARG A 127 -41.53 33.61 -20.29
N GLY A 128 -40.35 33.44 -20.88
CA GLY A 128 -39.59 34.50 -21.56
C GLY A 128 -39.80 34.59 -23.07
N ALA A 129 -40.48 33.62 -23.68
CA ALA A 129 -40.85 33.66 -25.11
C ALA A 129 -42.11 34.51 -25.32
N GLY A 130 -42.02 35.81 -25.05
CA GLY A 130 -43.15 36.73 -25.11
C GLY A 130 -42.72 38.16 -25.38
N SER A 131 -42.00 38.42 -26.47
CA SER A 131 -41.99 39.75 -27.09
C SER A 131 -41.72 39.65 -28.59
N SER A 132 -42.73 39.27 -29.34
CA SER A 132 -42.86 39.65 -30.75
C SER A 132 -43.29 41.11 -30.81
N THR A 133 -42.34 42.03 -30.98
CA THR A 133 -42.62 43.37 -31.53
C THR A 133 -42.45 43.29 -33.05
N PRO A 134 -43.52 43.52 -33.84
CA PRO A 134 -43.40 43.66 -35.29
C PRO A 134 -43.03 45.11 -35.64
N ASP A 135 -42.04 45.28 -36.52
CA ASP A 135 -41.79 46.53 -37.26
C ASP A 135 -42.75 46.66 -38.45
#